data_AF-A0A957JB04-F1
#
_entry.id   AF-A0A957JB04-F1
#
_cell.length_a   1.000
_cell.length_b   1.000
_cell.length_c   1.000
_cell.angle_alpha   90.00
_cell.angle_beta   90.00
_cell.angle_gamma   90.00
#
_symmetry.space_group_name_H-M   'P 1'
#
loop_
_entity.id
_entity.type
_entity.pdbx_description
1 polymer ?
#
loop_
_entity_poly.entity_id
_entity_poly.type
_entity_poly.pdbx_seq_one_letter_code
_entity_poly.pdbx_strand_id
1 'polypeptide(L)'
;MRENKIKTIWSNGGNVVNGWLAIPSSWSAEAMAHQGFDSLTVDMQHGLADYQTAVTMLQAVSTTDVIPMARVPWNEPGIIMRMLDAGCYGIVCPMINTRAEAEQFVGACRYHPAGYRSAGPTRARIYSGGNYLEEANDVILTFAMIETAQAIENLEDILSVPGLDAVYVGPSDLSITLGVQGQFDSPPMKEALAYIA
;
A
#
# COMPACT_ATOMS: atom_id res chain seq x y z
N MET A 1 7.98 -0.19 17.87
CA MET A 1 8.24 -0.64 16.50
C MET A 1 9.25 0.31 15.91
N ARG A 2 10.05 -0.14 14.93
CA ARG A 2 10.79 0.77 14.07
C ARG A 2 9.80 1.81 13.51
N GLU A 3 10.22 3.07 13.50
CA GLU A 3 9.40 4.18 13.03
C GLU A 3 9.04 4.00 11.55
N ASN A 4 7.80 4.37 11.18
CA ASN A 4 7.42 4.48 9.78
C ASN A 4 7.71 5.89 9.27
N LYS A 5 8.86 6.05 8.61
CA LYS A 5 9.37 7.33 8.10
C LYS A 5 8.37 8.07 7.19
N ILE A 6 7.49 7.36 6.47
CA ILE A 6 6.43 7.98 5.66
C ILE A 6 5.54 8.87 6.54
N LYS A 7 5.11 8.37 7.71
CA LYS A 7 4.27 9.14 8.66
C LYS A 7 5.00 10.38 9.18
N THR A 8 6.29 10.26 9.43
CA THR A 8 7.16 11.36 9.88
C THR A 8 7.36 12.42 8.81
N ILE A 9 7.49 12.03 7.55
CA ILE A 9 7.58 12.97 6.43
C ILE A 9 6.27 13.74 6.29
N TRP A 10 5.14 13.03 6.29
CA TRP A 10 3.81 13.66 6.16
C TRP A 10 3.47 14.57 7.35
N SER A 11 3.80 14.20 8.58
CA SER A 11 3.55 15.05 9.75
C SER A 11 4.33 16.37 9.71
N ASN A 12 5.43 16.41 8.97
CA ASN A 12 6.22 17.61 8.71
C ASN A 12 5.79 18.35 7.42
N GLY A 13 4.70 17.94 6.77
CA GLY A 13 4.21 18.53 5.52
C GLY A 13 5.06 18.20 4.30
N GLY A 14 5.90 17.16 4.39
CA GLY A 14 6.75 16.70 3.29
C GLY A 14 6.05 15.73 2.35
N ASN A 15 6.67 15.52 1.18
CA ASN A 15 6.23 14.55 0.18
C ASN A 15 7.10 13.29 0.23
N VAL A 16 6.51 12.14 -0.09
CA VAL A 16 7.15 10.83 -0.07
C VAL A 16 7.37 10.36 -1.50
N VAL A 17 8.61 9.97 -1.83
CA VAL A 17 8.93 9.39 -3.13
C VAL A 17 8.92 7.87 -3.03
N ASN A 18 7.94 7.24 -3.68
CA ASN A 18 7.79 5.79 -3.72
C ASN A 18 8.33 5.20 -5.03
N GLY A 19 9.13 4.13 -4.94
CA GLY A 19 9.53 3.33 -6.10
C GLY A 19 8.67 2.08 -6.27
N TRP A 20 8.37 1.72 -7.51
CA TRP A 20 7.52 0.54 -7.84
C TRP A 20 8.37 -0.62 -8.33
N LEU A 21 8.28 -1.78 -7.68
CA LEU A 21 9.12 -2.94 -7.97
C LEU A 21 8.29 -4.04 -8.66
N ALA A 22 8.40 -4.12 -9.99
CA ALA A 22 7.78 -5.18 -10.79
C ALA A 22 8.73 -6.34 -11.14
N ILE A 23 10.05 -6.13 -11.03
CA ILE A 23 11.09 -7.12 -11.34
C ILE A 23 11.30 -8.03 -10.12
N PRO A 24 11.18 -9.36 -10.25
CA PRO A 24 11.25 -10.31 -9.14
C PRO A 24 12.71 -10.60 -8.76
N SER A 25 13.39 -9.60 -8.20
CA SER A 25 14.83 -9.66 -7.91
C SER A 25 15.16 -8.93 -6.61
N SER A 26 15.67 -9.66 -5.62
CA SER A 26 16.17 -9.09 -4.37
C SER A 26 17.35 -8.14 -4.60
N TRP A 27 18.24 -8.46 -5.53
CA TRP A 27 19.35 -7.58 -5.92
C TRP A 27 18.86 -6.23 -6.47
N SER A 28 17.87 -6.27 -7.37
CA SER A 28 17.28 -5.03 -7.91
C SER A 28 16.60 -4.23 -6.80
N ALA A 29 15.91 -4.89 -5.86
CA ALA A 29 15.27 -4.23 -4.73
C ALA A 29 16.30 -3.58 -3.78
N GLU A 30 17.41 -4.26 -3.50
CA GLU A 30 18.54 -3.74 -2.73
C GLU A 30 19.14 -2.50 -3.39
N ALA A 31 19.46 -2.59 -4.69
CA ALA A 31 20.01 -1.47 -5.45
C ALA A 31 19.08 -0.25 -5.41
N MET A 32 17.77 -0.47 -5.59
CA MET A 32 16.74 0.58 -5.49
C MET A 32 16.66 1.20 -4.10
N ALA A 33 16.80 0.41 -3.03
CA ALA A 33 16.78 0.91 -1.65
C ALA A 33 17.92 1.89 -1.34
N HIS A 34 18.97 1.93 -2.17
CA HIS A 34 20.07 2.87 -2.07
C HIS A 34 19.98 4.08 -3.01
N GLN A 35 18.87 4.25 -3.76
CA GLN A 35 18.71 5.38 -4.71
C GLN A 35 18.00 6.61 -4.12
N GLY A 36 17.74 6.64 -2.80
CA GLY A 36 17.12 7.78 -2.14
C GLY A 36 15.60 7.81 -2.17
N PHE A 37 14.93 6.70 -2.48
CA PHE A 37 13.49 6.55 -2.28
C PHE A 37 13.14 6.56 -0.78
N ASP A 38 11.95 7.05 -0.44
CA ASP A 38 11.44 7.00 0.93
C ASP A 38 10.74 5.66 1.21
N SER A 39 10.13 5.08 0.17
CA SER A 39 9.49 3.78 0.22
C SER A 39 9.64 3.01 -1.08
N LEU A 40 9.51 1.69 -1.00
CA LEU A 40 9.48 0.81 -2.17
C LEU A 40 8.30 -0.15 -2.06
N THR A 41 7.45 -0.17 -3.08
CA THR A 41 6.30 -1.06 -3.19
C THR A 41 6.63 -2.28 -4.04
N VAL A 42 6.61 -3.47 -3.43
CA VAL A 42 6.62 -4.74 -4.17
C VAL A 42 5.25 -4.96 -4.79
N ASP A 43 5.21 -5.08 -6.12
CA ASP A 43 3.97 -5.26 -6.86
C ASP A 43 3.59 -6.73 -6.97
N MET A 44 2.59 -7.16 -6.21
CA MET A 44 2.07 -8.53 -6.25
C MET A 44 0.89 -8.71 -7.20
N GLN A 45 0.37 -7.63 -7.82
CA GLN A 45 -0.80 -7.72 -8.71
C GLN A 45 -0.40 -7.91 -10.17
N HIS A 46 0.52 -7.07 -10.64
CA HIS A 46 1.00 -7.11 -12.03
C HIS A 46 2.52 -7.26 -12.14
N GLY A 47 3.25 -7.13 -11.03
CA GLY A 47 4.65 -7.53 -10.96
C GLY A 47 4.79 -9.05 -11.05
N LEU A 48 6.01 -9.50 -11.35
CA LEU A 48 6.28 -10.93 -11.58
C LEU A 48 6.74 -11.67 -10.33
N ALA A 49 6.69 -11.02 -9.16
CA ALA A 49 7.11 -11.61 -7.90
C ALA A 49 6.01 -12.49 -7.31
N ASP A 50 6.36 -13.73 -6.97
CA ASP A 50 5.56 -14.54 -6.06
C ASP A 50 5.87 -14.19 -4.59
N TYR A 51 5.16 -14.83 -3.65
CA TYR A 51 5.34 -14.54 -2.23
C TYR A 51 6.78 -14.79 -1.74
N GLN A 52 7.42 -15.89 -2.16
CA GLN A 52 8.77 -16.21 -1.70
C GLN A 52 9.78 -15.20 -2.21
N THR A 53 9.66 -14.79 -3.47
CA THR A 53 10.51 -13.77 -4.06
C THR A 53 10.27 -12.42 -3.40
N ALA A 54 9.01 -12.03 -3.19
CA ALA A 54 8.65 -10.81 -2.48
C ALA A 54 9.25 -10.76 -1.08
N VAL A 55 9.25 -11.87 -0.33
CA VAL A 55 9.91 -11.94 1.00
C VAL A 55 11.40 -11.60 0.88
N THR A 56 12.12 -12.11 -0.12
CA THR A 56 13.54 -11.80 -0.30
C THR A 56 13.78 -10.34 -0.71
N MET A 57 12.88 -9.75 -1.50
CA MET A 57 12.92 -8.33 -1.84
C MET A 57 12.66 -7.45 -0.61
N LEU A 58 11.67 -7.81 0.22
CA LEU A 58 11.40 -7.13 1.49
C LEU A 58 12.58 -7.26 2.46
N GLN A 59 13.28 -8.40 2.48
CA GLN A 59 14.53 -8.58 3.22
C GLN A 59 15.61 -7.60 2.79
N ALA A 60 15.83 -7.45 1.48
CA ALA A 60 16.78 -6.49 0.95
C ALA A 60 16.43 -5.04 1.30
N VAL A 61 15.17 -4.62 1.11
CA VAL A 61 14.75 -3.24 1.45
C VAL A 61 14.92 -2.96 2.94
N SER A 62 14.59 -3.93 3.80
CA SER A 62 14.64 -3.80 5.25
C SER A 62 16.03 -3.58 5.85
N THR A 63 17.12 -3.73 5.11
CA THR A 63 18.49 -3.40 5.57
C THR A 63 18.78 -1.90 5.55
N THR A 64 17.89 -1.10 4.96
CA THR A 64 18.00 0.36 4.79
C THR A 64 16.92 1.10 5.58
N ASP A 65 16.90 2.44 5.50
CA ASP A 65 15.82 3.31 6.03
C ASP A 65 14.61 3.46 5.10
N VAL A 66 14.62 2.80 3.95
CA VAL A 66 13.51 2.79 3.01
C VAL A 66 12.37 1.94 3.55
N ILE A 67 11.14 2.45 3.50
CA ILE A 67 9.97 1.78 4.05
C ILE A 67 9.48 0.68 3.07
N PRO A 68 9.42 -0.59 3.49
CA PRO A 68 8.95 -1.68 2.65
C PRO A 68 7.42 -1.67 2.56
N MET A 69 6.89 -1.57 1.34
CA MET A 69 5.46 -1.60 1.04
C MET A 69 5.14 -2.75 0.07
N ALA A 70 3.85 -3.08 -0.05
CA ALA A 70 3.38 -3.96 -1.12
C ALA A 70 2.04 -3.50 -1.70
N ARG A 71 1.86 -3.67 -3.01
CA ARG A 71 0.53 -3.74 -3.60
C ARG A 71 0.09 -5.20 -3.57
N VAL A 72 -1.03 -5.49 -2.94
CA VAL A 72 -1.61 -6.85 -2.92
C VAL A 72 -2.36 -7.14 -4.23
N PRO A 73 -2.54 -8.41 -4.63
CA PRO A 73 -3.23 -8.75 -5.88
C PRO A 73 -4.71 -8.33 -5.88
N TRP A 74 -5.36 -8.38 -4.72
CA TRP A 74 -6.77 -8.06 -4.53
C TRP A 74 -7.05 -7.73 -3.06
N ASN A 75 -8.27 -7.24 -2.76
CA ASN A 75 -8.77 -7.08 -1.40
C ASN A 75 -9.10 -8.44 -0.75
N GLU A 76 -8.05 -9.19 -0.44
CA GLU A 76 -8.16 -10.53 0.13
C GLU A 76 -7.43 -10.58 1.48
N PRO A 77 -8.15 -10.73 2.61
CA PRO A 77 -7.54 -10.67 3.94
C PRO A 77 -6.38 -11.64 4.14
N GLY A 78 -6.48 -12.87 3.63
CA GLY A 78 -5.41 -13.86 3.76
C GLY A 78 -4.07 -13.40 3.17
N ILE A 79 -4.11 -12.75 1.99
CA ILE A 79 -2.90 -12.23 1.33
C ILE A 79 -2.39 -10.97 2.04
N ILE A 80 -3.29 -10.05 2.42
CA ILE A 80 -2.96 -8.84 3.17
C ILE A 80 -2.21 -9.20 4.46
N MET A 81 -2.76 -10.12 5.25
CA MET A 81 -2.13 -10.57 6.51
C MET A 81 -0.75 -11.17 6.26
N ARG A 82 -0.60 -12.01 5.23
CA ARG A 82 0.69 -12.61 4.89
C ARG A 82 1.75 -11.58 4.49
N MET A 83 1.39 -10.55 3.72
CA MET A 83 2.33 -9.48 3.34
C MET A 83 2.73 -8.63 4.55
N LEU A 84 1.80 -8.34 5.46
CA LEU A 84 2.11 -7.66 6.72
C LEU A 84 3.00 -8.51 7.64
N ASP A 85 2.76 -9.82 7.72
CA ASP A 85 3.58 -10.76 8.49
C ASP A 85 4.97 -10.97 7.87
N ALA A 86 5.08 -10.80 6.54
CA ALA A 86 6.33 -10.70 5.80
C ALA A 86 7.07 -9.38 6.08
N GLY A 87 6.48 -8.44 6.82
CA GLY A 87 7.14 -7.22 7.30
C GLY A 87 6.91 -5.97 6.45
N CYS A 88 5.89 -5.94 5.61
CA CYS A 88 5.43 -4.70 5.00
C CYS A 88 4.93 -3.70 6.06
N TYR A 89 5.22 -2.42 5.83
CA TYR A 89 4.81 -1.28 6.66
C TYR A 89 3.66 -0.49 6.05
N GLY A 90 3.29 -0.83 4.82
CA GLY A 90 2.10 -0.31 4.16
C GLY A 90 1.59 -1.28 3.11
N ILE A 91 0.27 -1.29 2.92
CA ILE A 91 -0.39 -2.07 1.88
C ILE A 91 -1.15 -1.12 0.97
N VAL A 92 -0.95 -1.28 -0.33
CA VAL A 92 -1.80 -0.71 -1.38
C VAL A 92 -2.78 -1.78 -1.84
N CYS A 93 -4.08 -1.53 -1.69
CA CYS A 93 -5.12 -2.45 -2.10
C CYS A 93 -5.80 -1.96 -3.39
N PRO A 94 -5.73 -2.73 -4.49
CA PRO A 94 -6.36 -2.36 -5.75
C PRO A 94 -7.89 -2.45 -5.66
N MET A 95 -8.56 -1.83 -6.64
CA MET A 95 -9.98 -2.01 -6.96
C MET A 95 -10.94 -1.76 -5.80
N ILE A 96 -10.67 -0.75 -4.97
CA ILE A 96 -11.59 -0.30 -3.93
C ILE A 96 -12.61 0.66 -4.55
N ASN A 97 -13.87 0.24 -4.63
CA ASN A 97 -14.95 0.98 -5.28
C ASN A 97 -15.99 1.52 -4.30
N THR A 98 -16.02 1.00 -3.07
CA THR A 98 -17.04 1.33 -2.07
C THR A 98 -16.45 1.48 -0.67
N ARG A 99 -17.16 2.21 0.21
CA ARG A 99 -16.85 2.30 1.63
C ARG A 99 -16.73 0.94 2.30
N ALA A 100 -17.64 0.01 2.00
CA ALA A 100 -17.64 -1.33 2.59
C ALA A 100 -16.37 -2.13 2.22
N GLU A 101 -15.90 -2.03 0.98
CA GLU A 101 -14.64 -2.65 0.57
C GLU A 101 -13.43 -2.01 1.27
N ALA A 102 -13.44 -0.69 1.44
CA ALA A 102 -12.41 0.04 2.19
C ALA A 102 -12.40 -0.37 3.68
N GLU A 103 -13.56 -0.49 4.33
CA GLU A 103 -13.69 -0.97 5.71
C GLU A 103 -13.18 -2.41 5.85
N GLN A 104 -13.49 -3.29 4.90
CA GLN A 104 -12.95 -4.64 4.85
C GLN A 104 -11.42 -4.64 4.73
N PHE A 105 -10.89 -3.83 3.82
CA PHE A 105 -9.44 -3.69 3.61
C PHE A 105 -8.72 -3.19 4.88
N VAL A 106 -9.19 -2.09 5.46
CA VAL A 106 -8.60 -1.52 6.68
C VAL A 106 -8.69 -2.53 7.83
N GLY A 107 -9.83 -3.18 8.01
CA GLY A 107 -10.01 -4.19 9.04
C GLY A 107 -9.06 -5.40 8.91
N ALA A 108 -8.68 -5.79 7.68
CA ALA A 108 -7.69 -6.84 7.44
C ALA A 108 -6.26 -6.43 7.84
N CYS A 109 -5.98 -5.12 7.88
CA CYS A 109 -4.69 -4.56 8.24
C CYS A 109 -4.53 -4.31 9.75
N ARG A 110 -5.63 -4.27 10.51
CA ARG A 110 -5.66 -3.90 11.94
C ARG A 110 -5.98 -5.08 12.85
N TYR A 111 -5.28 -5.18 13.97
CA TYR A 111 -5.61 -6.09 15.06
C TYR A 111 -6.83 -5.59 15.86
N HIS A 112 -7.48 -6.50 16.59
CA HIS A 112 -8.56 -6.17 17.51
C HIS A 112 -8.12 -5.08 18.52
N PRO A 113 -8.98 -4.10 18.85
CA PRO A 113 -10.38 -3.94 18.44
C PRO A 113 -10.58 -3.17 17.12
N ALA A 114 -9.53 -2.59 16.54
CA ALA A 114 -9.64 -1.76 15.34
C ALA A 114 -9.88 -2.55 14.04
N GLY A 115 -9.69 -3.87 14.07
CA GLY A 115 -9.95 -4.75 12.94
C GLY A 115 -9.99 -6.22 13.33
N TYR A 116 -9.76 -7.07 12.34
CA TYR A 116 -9.91 -8.53 12.43
C TYR A 116 -8.67 -9.29 11.94
N ARG A 117 -7.51 -8.60 11.81
CA ARG A 117 -6.23 -9.24 11.48
C ARG A 117 -5.90 -10.36 12.46
N SER A 118 -5.56 -11.53 11.93
CA SER A 118 -5.01 -12.64 12.73
C SER A 118 -3.54 -12.39 13.10
N ALA A 119 -3.15 -12.75 14.32
CA ALA A 119 -1.81 -12.52 14.84
C ALA A 119 -0.83 -13.60 14.36
N GLY A 120 -0.01 -13.27 13.37
CA GLY A 120 1.09 -14.12 12.89
C GLY A 120 2.38 -13.38 12.49
N PRO A 121 2.86 -12.36 13.22
CA PRO A 121 3.91 -11.43 12.76
C PRO A 121 5.31 -12.07 12.71
N THR A 122 5.48 -13.03 11.81
CA THR A 122 6.56 -14.02 11.75
C THR A 122 7.89 -13.35 11.42
N ARG A 123 7.99 -12.72 10.24
CA ARG A 123 9.15 -11.91 9.87
C ARG A 123 9.02 -10.48 10.40
N ALA A 124 7.79 -9.95 10.45
CA ALA A 124 7.54 -8.56 10.81
C ALA A 124 8.24 -8.13 12.09
N ARG A 125 8.25 -8.97 13.16
CA ARG A 125 8.95 -8.70 14.43
C ARG A 125 10.47 -8.55 14.31
N ILE A 126 11.10 -9.22 13.35
CA ILE A 126 12.56 -9.14 13.13
C ILE A 126 12.93 -7.74 12.64
N TYR A 127 12.14 -7.19 11.70
CA TYR A 127 12.37 -5.86 11.15
C TYR A 127 11.85 -4.74 12.06
N SER A 128 10.70 -4.96 12.72
CA SER A 128 10.00 -3.93 13.48
C SER A 128 10.34 -3.86 14.96
N GLY A 129 10.86 -4.93 15.57
CA GLY A 129 11.09 -5.02 17.01
C GLY A 129 9.98 -5.76 17.77
N GLY A 130 10.23 -5.98 19.06
CA GLY A 130 9.45 -6.90 19.91
C GLY A 130 8.02 -6.45 20.23
N ASN A 131 7.74 -5.15 20.20
CA ASN A 131 6.45 -4.54 20.54
C ASN A 131 5.49 -4.43 19.32
N TYR A 132 5.69 -5.25 18.29
CA TYR A 132 4.90 -5.19 17.05
C TYR A 132 3.38 -5.25 17.27
N LEU A 133 2.89 -6.19 18.09
CA LEU A 133 1.44 -6.35 18.26
C LEU A 133 0.79 -5.15 18.94
N GLU A 134 1.52 -4.44 19.79
CA GLU A 134 1.02 -3.28 20.53
C GLU A 134 0.91 -2.04 19.64
N GLU A 135 1.85 -1.86 18.72
CA GLU A 135 1.99 -0.62 17.93
C GLU A 135 1.57 -0.75 16.46
N ALA A 136 1.41 -1.97 15.92
CA ALA A 136 1.19 -2.16 14.48
C ALA A 136 -0.04 -1.42 13.95
N ASN A 137 -1.10 -1.27 14.75
CA ASN A 137 -2.29 -0.54 14.35
C ASN A 137 -2.02 0.94 14.05
N ASP A 138 -1.05 1.54 14.76
CA ASP A 138 -0.70 2.94 14.61
C ASP A 138 0.42 3.17 13.59
N VAL A 139 1.19 2.12 13.26
CA VAL A 139 2.38 2.23 12.39
C VAL A 139 2.13 1.76 10.96
N ILE A 140 1.30 0.74 10.76
CA ILE A 140 1.02 0.18 9.43
C ILE A 140 0.14 1.13 8.63
N LEU A 141 0.51 1.40 7.38
CA LEU A 141 -0.27 2.26 6.49
C LEU A 141 -1.23 1.46 5.59
N THR A 142 -2.39 2.04 5.31
CA THR A 142 -3.39 1.51 4.38
C THR A 142 -3.65 2.49 3.24
N PHE A 143 -3.50 2.02 2.00
CA PHE A 143 -3.74 2.80 0.80
C PHE A 143 -4.83 2.12 -0.04
N ALA A 144 -5.99 2.76 -0.18
CA ALA A 144 -7.02 2.31 -1.11
C ALA A 144 -6.67 2.82 -2.52
N MET A 145 -6.60 1.94 -3.50
CA MET A 145 -6.37 2.36 -4.88
C MET A 145 -7.69 2.83 -5.50
N ILE A 146 -7.75 4.09 -5.91
CA ILE A 146 -8.87 4.71 -6.62
C ILE A 146 -8.55 4.66 -8.10
N GLU A 147 -9.21 3.74 -8.79
CA GLU A 147 -8.87 3.40 -10.18
C GLU A 147 -10.07 3.04 -11.05
N THR A 148 -11.27 3.42 -10.62
CA THR A 148 -12.49 3.24 -11.41
C THR A 148 -13.39 4.46 -11.33
N ALA A 149 -14.29 4.64 -12.30
CA ALA A 149 -15.36 5.64 -12.24
C ALA A 149 -16.26 5.48 -11.00
N GLN A 150 -16.57 4.24 -10.60
CA GLN A 150 -17.37 3.98 -9.39
C GLN A 150 -16.63 4.43 -8.12
N ALA A 151 -15.32 4.24 -8.05
CA ALA A 151 -14.51 4.70 -6.92
C ALA A 151 -14.50 6.23 -6.83
N ILE A 152 -14.53 6.95 -7.97
CA ILE A 152 -14.71 8.41 -8.00
C ILE A 152 -16.08 8.82 -7.46
N GLU A 153 -17.15 8.16 -7.90
CA GLU A 153 -18.52 8.44 -7.43
C GLU A 153 -18.66 8.25 -5.90
N ASN A 154 -17.97 7.25 -5.34
CA ASN A 154 -18.01 6.93 -3.91
C ASN A 154 -16.82 7.49 -3.11
N LEU A 155 -16.05 8.42 -3.67
CA LEU A 155 -14.75 8.83 -3.12
C LEU A 155 -14.87 9.33 -1.67
N GLU A 156 -15.80 10.25 -1.41
CA GLU A 156 -16.01 10.83 -0.06
C GLU A 156 -16.33 9.75 0.98
N ASP A 157 -17.16 8.79 0.62
CA ASP A 157 -17.53 7.68 1.50
C ASP A 157 -16.33 6.77 1.78
N ILE A 158 -15.49 6.50 0.78
CA ILE A 158 -14.24 5.75 0.93
C ILE A 158 -13.24 6.50 1.83
N LEU A 159 -13.03 7.79 1.58
CA LEU A 159 -12.11 8.65 2.35
C LEU A 159 -12.53 8.80 3.81
N SER A 160 -13.83 8.69 4.10
CA SER A 160 -14.35 8.78 5.46
C SER A 160 -14.10 7.54 6.33
N VAL A 161 -13.52 6.45 5.79
CA VAL A 161 -13.28 5.21 6.53
C VAL A 161 -12.18 5.40 7.58
N PRO A 162 -12.48 5.20 8.88
CA PRO A 162 -11.47 5.32 9.93
C PRO A 162 -10.32 4.33 9.73
N GLY A 163 -9.09 4.83 9.80
CA GLY A 163 -7.89 4.02 9.66
C GLY A 163 -7.45 3.76 8.22
N LEU A 164 -8.14 4.35 7.22
CA LEU A 164 -7.60 4.55 5.88
C LEU A 164 -6.60 5.71 5.91
N ASP A 165 -5.33 5.46 5.61
CA ASP A 165 -4.28 6.47 5.76
C ASP A 165 -4.13 7.35 4.50
N ALA A 166 -4.35 6.79 3.31
CA ALA A 166 -4.24 7.49 2.05
C ALA A 166 -5.00 6.78 0.91
N VAL A 167 -5.08 7.45 -0.23
CA VAL A 167 -5.48 6.84 -1.51
C VAL A 167 -4.31 6.80 -2.49
N TYR A 168 -4.34 5.84 -3.40
CA TYR A 168 -3.38 5.72 -4.49
C TYR A 168 -4.14 5.75 -5.81
N VAL A 169 -3.72 6.55 -6.80
CA VAL A 169 -4.45 6.59 -8.08
C VAL A 169 -3.88 5.54 -9.04
N GLY A 170 -4.76 4.72 -9.60
CA GLY A 170 -4.44 3.79 -10.70
C GLY A 170 -4.87 4.40 -12.05
N PRO A 171 -4.02 5.20 -12.72
CA PRO A 171 -4.44 5.98 -13.88
C PRO A 171 -4.84 5.12 -15.08
N SER A 172 -4.20 3.95 -15.25
CA SER A 172 -4.49 3.02 -16.34
C SER A 172 -5.93 2.52 -16.29
N ASP A 173 -6.33 1.90 -15.19
CA ASP A 173 -7.69 1.37 -15.00
C ASP A 173 -8.73 2.49 -14.91
N LEU A 174 -8.36 3.62 -14.29
CA LEU A 174 -9.25 4.79 -14.26
C LEU A 174 -9.58 5.28 -15.67
N SER A 175 -8.59 5.37 -16.55
CA SER A 175 -8.81 5.80 -17.95
C SER A 175 -9.74 4.84 -18.70
N ILE A 176 -9.66 3.54 -18.42
CA ILE A 176 -10.52 2.52 -19.05
C ILE A 176 -11.96 2.72 -18.62
N THR A 177 -12.20 2.85 -17.31
CA THR A 177 -13.57 2.97 -16.76
C THR A 177 -14.22 4.31 -17.08
N LEU A 178 -13.44 5.36 -17.29
CA LEU A 178 -13.91 6.66 -17.78
C LEU A 178 -14.13 6.71 -19.30
N GLY A 179 -13.86 5.62 -20.02
CA GLY A 179 -14.06 5.54 -21.48
C GLY A 179 -13.01 6.31 -22.30
N VAL A 180 -11.88 6.64 -21.71
CA VAL A 180 -10.78 7.43 -22.30
C VAL A 180 -9.45 6.65 -22.26
N GLN A 181 -9.52 5.35 -22.55
CA GLN A 181 -8.40 4.40 -22.42
C GLN A 181 -7.09 4.95 -23.02
N GLY A 182 -6.06 5.05 -22.16
CA GLY A 182 -4.72 5.52 -22.55
C GLY A 182 -4.61 7.02 -22.83
N GLN A 183 -5.71 7.77 -22.76
CA GLN A 183 -5.74 9.22 -22.95
C GLN A 183 -5.63 9.93 -21.60
N PHE A 184 -4.47 9.83 -20.95
CA PHE A 184 -4.24 10.35 -19.60
C PHE A 184 -4.35 11.88 -19.47
N ASP A 185 -4.19 12.61 -20.59
CA ASP A 185 -4.33 14.08 -20.63
C ASP A 185 -5.76 14.55 -20.98
N SER A 186 -6.70 13.62 -21.14
CA SER A 186 -8.10 13.94 -21.47
C SER A 186 -8.79 14.73 -20.34
N PRO A 187 -9.82 15.54 -20.66
CA PRO A 187 -10.58 16.27 -19.64
C PRO A 187 -11.14 15.37 -18.52
N PRO A 188 -11.76 14.19 -18.80
CA PRO A 188 -12.25 13.32 -17.73
C PRO A 188 -11.17 12.85 -16.76
N MET A 189 -9.96 12.55 -17.25
CA MET A 189 -8.84 12.16 -16.39
C MET A 189 -8.36 13.34 -15.52
N LYS A 190 -8.24 14.54 -16.10
CA LYS A 190 -7.83 15.73 -15.35
C LYS A 190 -8.83 16.13 -14.28
N GLU A 191 -10.12 16.04 -14.59
CA GLU A 191 -11.21 16.31 -13.66
C GLU A 191 -11.19 15.30 -12.50
N ALA A 192 -11.05 14.00 -12.80
CA ALA A 192 -10.96 12.96 -11.78
C ALA A 192 -9.73 13.13 -10.87
N LEU A 193 -8.56 13.41 -11.44
CA LEU A 193 -7.33 13.64 -10.67
C LEU A 193 -7.42 14.89 -9.80
N ALA A 194 -8.02 15.98 -10.31
CA ALA A 194 -8.22 17.20 -9.54
C ALA A 194 -9.24 17.05 -8.42
N TYR A 195 -10.21 16.13 -8.57
CA TYR A 195 -11.18 15.82 -7.52
C TYR A 195 -10.57 14.94 -6.41
N ILE A 196 -9.61 14.09 -6.74
CA ILE A 196 -8.91 13.24 -5.76
C ILE A 196 -7.88 14.03 -4.91
N ALA A 197 -7.25 15.05 -5.50
CA ALA A 197 -6.14 15.81 -4.90
C ALA A 197 -6.57 16.86 -3.87
#